data_AF-A0A1J7J726-F1
#
_entry.id   AF-A0A1J7J726-F1
#
_cell.length_a   1.000
_cell.length_b   1.000
_cell.length_c   1.000
_cell.angle_alpha   90.00
_cell.angle_beta   90.00
_cell.angle_gamma   90.00
#
_symmetry.space_group_name_H-M   'P 1'
#
loop_
_entity.id
_entity.type
_entity.pdbx_description
1 polymer ?
#
loop_
_entity_poly.entity_id
_entity_poly.type
_entity_poly.pdbx_seq_one_letter_code
_entity_poly.pdbx_strand_id
1 'polypeptide(L)'
;MTVVAHSLPPSSSSPATPTITTAQIHPQKPPAMCQYALYRSPRCGCRWLSITEPCFAGAGFSTCETLRRESNGDGRMHPAVPTYQARRGSCPRHALDGFYDYNQTRMVVRIRHGFHIGTGGSRTDPGFDVAWRCLVM
;
A
#
# COMPACT_ATOMS: atom_id res chain seq x y z
N MET A 1 -2.77 25.72 -69.96
CA MET A 1 -3.66 26.21 -68.88
C MET A 1 -4.76 25.19 -68.73
N THR A 2 -4.65 24.31 -67.74
CA THR A 2 -5.62 23.23 -67.50
C THR A 2 -5.83 23.16 -66.00
N VAL A 3 -7.02 23.56 -65.56
CA VAL A 3 -7.41 23.65 -64.15
C VAL A 3 -8.00 22.29 -63.76
N VAL A 4 -7.32 21.54 -62.89
CA VAL A 4 -7.86 20.30 -62.31
C VAL A 4 -8.32 20.61 -60.90
N ALA A 5 -9.64 20.64 -60.72
CA ALA A 5 -10.30 20.73 -59.43
C ALA A 5 -10.20 19.37 -58.72
N HIS A 6 -9.56 19.33 -57.55
CA HIS A 6 -9.61 18.17 -56.66
C HIS A 6 -10.55 18.45 -55.50
N SER A 7 -11.59 17.62 -55.45
CA SER A 7 -12.68 17.59 -54.48
C SER A 7 -12.19 17.14 -53.10
N LEU A 8 -12.58 17.86 -52.05
CA LEU A 8 -12.40 17.47 -50.65
C LEU A 8 -13.36 16.33 -50.25
N PRO A 9 -12.94 15.37 -49.41
CA PRO A 9 -13.84 14.36 -48.84
C PRO A 9 -14.68 14.90 -47.67
N PRO A 10 -15.91 14.38 -47.45
CA PRO A 10 -16.76 14.79 -46.33
C PRO A 10 -16.31 14.18 -45.00
N SER A 11 -16.32 15.03 -43.97
CA SER A 11 -16.14 14.73 -42.56
C SER A 11 -17.32 13.92 -42.00
N SER A 12 -17.11 12.63 -41.71
CA SER A 12 -18.07 11.78 -41.00
C SER A 12 -17.75 11.73 -39.50
N SER A 13 -18.38 12.60 -38.71
CA SER A 13 -18.40 12.52 -37.25
C SER A 13 -19.53 11.58 -36.80
N SER A 14 -19.20 10.35 -36.42
CA SER A 14 -20.12 9.46 -35.70
C SER A 14 -19.94 9.64 -34.18
N PRO A 15 -20.99 10.00 -33.42
CA PRO A 15 -20.95 9.89 -31.96
C PRO A 15 -21.12 8.42 -31.58
N ALA A 16 -20.03 7.77 -31.17
CA ALA A 16 -20.11 6.46 -30.54
C ALA A 16 -20.68 6.63 -29.13
N THR A 17 -21.91 6.16 -28.97
CA THR A 17 -22.64 5.94 -27.72
C THR A 17 -21.73 5.33 -26.64
N PRO A 18 -21.63 5.90 -25.43
CA PRO A 18 -21.03 5.18 -24.32
C PRO A 18 -21.95 4.02 -23.94
N THR A 19 -21.57 2.81 -24.33
CA THR A 19 -22.12 1.58 -23.75
C THR A 19 -21.78 1.59 -22.26
N ILE A 20 -22.75 2.01 -21.44
CA ILE A 20 -22.71 1.84 -19.99
C ILE A 20 -22.82 0.33 -19.75
N THR A 21 -21.67 -0.34 -19.72
CA THR A 21 -21.57 -1.73 -19.29
C THR A 21 -22.00 -1.79 -17.83
N THR A 22 -23.16 -2.40 -17.61
CA THR A 22 -23.67 -2.82 -16.30
C THR A 22 -22.56 -3.53 -15.54
N ALA A 23 -21.96 -2.81 -14.58
CA ALA A 23 -20.98 -3.36 -13.66
C ALA A 23 -21.63 -4.51 -12.91
N GLN A 24 -21.05 -5.70 -13.03
CA GLN A 24 -21.46 -6.87 -12.27
C GLN A 24 -21.30 -6.55 -10.78
N ILE A 25 -22.42 -6.47 -10.08
CA ILE A 25 -22.45 -6.41 -8.62
C ILE A 25 -22.07 -7.81 -8.14
N HIS A 26 -20.77 -8.06 -8.01
CA HIS A 26 -20.29 -9.19 -7.23
C HIS A 26 -20.80 -9.04 -5.79
N PRO A 27 -21.24 -10.13 -5.13
CA PRO A 27 -21.65 -10.09 -3.73
C PRO A 27 -20.49 -9.54 -2.91
N GLN A 28 -20.68 -8.35 -2.34
CA GLN A 28 -19.67 -7.71 -1.51
C GLN A 28 -19.55 -8.52 -0.21
N LYS A 29 -18.56 -9.41 -0.20
CA LYS A 29 -17.90 -9.85 1.04
C LYS A 29 -17.69 -8.58 1.88
N PRO A 30 -18.05 -8.56 3.18
CA PRO A 30 -17.81 -7.38 4.03
C PRO A 30 -16.38 -6.91 3.80
N PRO A 31 -16.12 -5.60 3.70
CA PRO A 31 -14.86 -5.08 3.16
C PRO A 31 -13.72 -5.68 3.96
N ALA A 32 -13.09 -6.70 3.39
CA ALA A 32 -11.96 -7.37 4.01
C ALA A 32 -10.88 -6.30 4.02
N MET A 33 -10.48 -5.84 5.20
CA MET A 33 -9.40 -4.87 5.35
C MET A 33 -8.20 -5.27 4.50
N CYS A 34 -7.44 -4.29 4.00
CA CYS A 34 -6.22 -4.60 3.26
C CYS A 34 -5.33 -5.47 4.14
N GLN A 35 -4.96 -6.64 3.63
CA GLN A 35 -4.00 -7.50 4.28
C GLN A 35 -2.61 -7.09 3.86
N TYR A 36 -1.67 -7.18 4.81
CA TYR A 36 -0.28 -6.88 4.57
C TYR A 36 0.59 -7.80 5.41
N ALA A 37 1.86 -7.92 5.00
CA ALA A 37 2.84 -8.76 5.67
C ALA A 37 4.15 -7.99 5.89
N LEU A 38 4.88 -8.36 6.94
CA LEU A 38 6.20 -7.85 7.24
C LEU A 38 7.27 -8.75 6.60
N TYR A 39 8.12 -8.16 5.78
CA TYR A 39 9.22 -8.85 5.14
C TYR A 39 10.55 -8.41 5.74
N ARG A 40 11.49 -9.36 5.84
CA ARG A 40 12.89 -9.09 6.20
C ARG A 40 13.81 -9.64 5.12
N SER A 41 14.70 -8.78 4.59
CA SER A 41 15.76 -9.22 3.69
C SER A 41 16.80 -10.06 4.44
N PRO A 42 17.11 -11.29 3.98
CA PRO A 42 18.17 -12.10 4.59
C PRO A 42 19.58 -11.55 4.31
N ARG A 43 19.74 -10.66 3.32
CA ARG A 43 21.05 -10.12 2.92
C ARG A 43 21.44 -8.85 3.68
N CYS A 44 20.53 -7.89 3.78
CA CYS A 44 20.83 -6.56 4.31
C CYS A 44 20.04 -6.23 5.59
N GLY A 45 19.19 -7.15 6.06
CA GLY A 45 18.40 -6.99 7.29
C GLY A 45 17.29 -5.94 7.22
N CYS A 46 17.16 -5.19 6.12
CA CYS A 46 16.08 -4.24 5.90
C CYS A 46 14.71 -4.91 6.05
N ARG A 47 13.75 -4.13 6.55
CA ARG A 47 12.38 -4.57 6.80
C ARG A 47 11.41 -3.66 6.06
N TRP A 48 10.34 -4.24 5.54
CA TRP A 48 9.27 -3.49 4.88
C TRP A 48 7.94 -4.22 5.03
N LEU A 49 6.86 -3.46 5.01
CA LEU A 49 5.50 -3.96 4.86
C LEU A 49 5.16 -3.99 3.37
N SER A 50 4.41 -5.00 2.94
CA SER A 50 3.82 -5.06 1.60
C SER A 50 2.36 -5.48 1.71
N ILE A 51 1.50 -4.87 0.92
CA ILE A 51 0.10 -5.32 0.75
C ILE A 51 0.13 -6.71 0.10
N THR A 52 -0.60 -7.65 0.68
CA THR A 52 -0.77 -9.01 0.15
C THR A 52 -2.13 -9.19 -0.51
N GLU A 53 -3.16 -8.56 0.04
CA GLU A 53 -4.52 -8.57 -0.50
C GLU A 53 -5.14 -7.18 -0.32
N PRO A 54 -5.36 -6.41 -1.40
CA PRO A 54 -5.98 -5.10 -1.30
C PRO A 54 -7.49 -5.23 -1.08
N CYS A 55 -8.08 -4.34 -0.27
CA CYS A 55 -9.52 -4.36 0.01
C CYS A 55 -10.40 -3.84 -1.15
N PHE A 56 -9.81 -3.05 -2.06
CA PHE A 56 -10.41 -2.60 -3.32
C PHE A 56 -9.31 -2.32 -4.36
N ALA A 57 -9.67 -2.18 -5.64
CA ALA A 57 -8.70 -1.91 -6.70
C ALA A 57 -7.95 -0.59 -6.45
N GLY A 58 -6.62 -0.66 -6.40
CA GLY A 58 -5.76 0.49 -6.08
C GLY A 58 -5.58 0.79 -4.60
N ALA A 59 -6.25 0.04 -3.71
CA ALA A 59 -6.05 0.16 -2.27
C ALA A 59 -4.61 -0.18 -1.85
N GLY A 60 -4.11 0.55 -0.86
CA GLY A 60 -2.79 0.39 -0.27
C GLY A 60 -2.57 1.35 0.89
N PHE A 61 -1.32 1.54 1.32
CA PHE A 61 -0.96 2.31 2.50
C PHE A 61 -1.30 3.81 2.42
N SER A 62 -1.42 4.40 1.22
CA SER A 62 -1.79 5.82 1.07
C SER A 62 -3.25 6.04 0.66
N THR A 63 -3.92 5.01 0.15
CA THR A 63 -5.26 5.10 -0.44
C THR A 63 -6.34 4.41 0.40
N CYS A 64 -5.99 3.38 1.16
CA CYS A 64 -6.91 2.72 2.09
C CYS A 64 -6.98 3.51 3.39
N GLU A 65 -8.12 4.12 3.69
CA GLU A 65 -8.31 4.95 4.89
C GLU A 65 -8.06 4.18 6.20
N THR A 66 -8.47 2.91 6.27
CA THR A 66 -8.23 2.07 7.45
C THR A 66 -6.74 1.87 7.68
N LEU A 67 -5.99 1.44 6.66
CA LEU A 67 -4.53 1.33 6.77
C LEU A 67 -3.88 2.68 7.00
N ARG A 68 -4.42 3.76 6.46
CA ARG A 68 -3.90 5.11 6.65
C ARG A 68 -3.95 5.49 8.12
N ARG A 69 -5.08 5.29 8.78
CA ARG A 69 -5.23 5.53 10.23
C ARG A 69 -4.31 4.63 11.05
N GLU A 70 -4.18 3.36 10.68
CA GLU A 70 -3.35 2.40 11.42
C GLU A 70 -1.84 2.62 11.20
N SER A 71 -1.40 3.01 10.01
CA SER A 71 0.01 3.00 9.59
C SER A 71 0.69 4.37 9.47
N ASN A 72 -0.05 5.50 9.42
CA ASN A 72 0.53 6.83 9.15
C ASN A 72 0.93 7.70 10.34
N GLY A 73 0.93 7.24 11.59
CA GLY A 73 1.38 8.16 12.64
C GLY A 73 1.47 7.59 14.04
N ASP A 74 0.59 6.65 14.36
CA ASP A 74 0.40 6.24 15.75
C ASP A 74 1.47 5.23 16.20
N GLY A 75 2.21 4.67 15.23
CA GLY A 75 3.23 3.64 15.47
C GLY A 75 2.65 2.30 15.97
N ARG A 76 1.31 2.15 15.92
CA ARG A 76 0.61 0.94 16.34
C ARG A 76 0.59 -0.07 15.19
N MET A 77 1.28 -1.19 15.37
CA MET A 77 1.06 -2.36 14.53
C MET A 77 -0.04 -3.19 15.19
N HIS A 78 -1.19 -3.33 14.51
CA HIS A 78 -2.30 -4.20 14.90
C HIS A 78 -1.87 -5.69 14.74
N PRO A 79 -2.65 -6.69 15.23
CA PRO A 79 -2.16 -7.95 15.76
C PRO A 79 -1.22 -8.70 14.81
N ALA A 80 -0.28 -9.46 15.40
CA ALA A 80 0.82 -10.21 14.77
C ALA A 80 0.76 -10.30 13.23
N VAL A 81 1.19 -9.23 12.56
CA VAL A 81 1.31 -9.20 11.10
C VAL A 81 2.21 -10.36 10.69
N PRO A 82 1.79 -11.20 9.72
CA PRO A 82 2.59 -12.32 9.30
C PRO A 82 3.96 -11.82 8.85
N THR A 83 5.00 -12.42 9.43
CA THR A 83 6.38 -12.03 9.18
C THR A 83 7.06 -13.10 8.34
N TYR A 84 7.58 -12.72 7.17
CA TYR A 84 8.23 -13.60 6.23
C TYR A 84 9.69 -13.21 6.00
N GLN A 85 10.54 -14.21 5.73
CA GLN A 85 11.84 -13.95 5.13
C GLN A 85 11.66 -13.71 3.63
N ALA A 86 12.20 -12.61 3.13
CA ALA A 86 12.12 -12.26 1.72
C ALA A 86 13.14 -13.06 0.90
N ARG A 87 12.90 -13.18 -0.41
CA ARG A 87 13.89 -13.77 -1.32
C ARG A 87 15.14 -12.90 -1.40
N ARG A 88 16.29 -13.53 -1.69
CA ARG A 88 17.53 -12.77 -1.93
C ARG A 88 17.31 -11.81 -3.11
N GLY A 89 17.75 -10.57 -2.96
CA GLY A 89 17.61 -9.55 -4.00
C GLY A 89 16.21 -8.91 -4.11
N SER A 90 15.28 -9.17 -3.19
CA SER A 90 13.95 -8.53 -3.22
C SER A 90 13.83 -7.31 -2.29
N CYS A 91 14.95 -6.79 -1.77
CA CYS A 91 14.92 -5.67 -0.84
C CYS A 91 14.58 -4.37 -1.60
N PRO A 92 13.46 -3.69 -1.31
CA PRO A 92 13.07 -2.49 -2.07
C PRO A 92 14.11 -1.38 -2.01
N ARG A 93 14.79 -1.23 -0.86
CA ARG A 93 15.84 -0.22 -0.69
C ARG A 93 17.07 -0.46 -1.56
N HIS A 94 17.55 -1.70 -1.66
CA HIS A 94 18.84 -1.99 -2.29
C HIS A 94 18.71 -2.62 -3.69
N ALA A 95 17.64 -3.35 -3.95
CA ALA A 95 17.42 -3.99 -5.24
C ALA A 95 16.68 -3.09 -6.23
N LEU A 96 15.84 -2.18 -5.72
CA LEU A 96 15.11 -1.20 -6.52
C LEU A 96 15.68 0.22 -6.33
N ASP A 97 16.80 0.36 -5.62
CA ASP A 97 17.42 1.66 -5.30
C ASP A 97 16.44 2.70 -4.71
N GLY A 98 15.45 2.21 -3.96
CA GLY A 98 14.39 3.06 -3.39
C GLY A 98 13.23 3.38 -4.34
N PHE A 99 13.29 2.99 -5.62
CA PHE A 99 12.20 3.11 -6.59
C PHE A 99 11.19 1.97 -6.42
N TYR A 100 10.40 2.02 -5.37
CA TYR A 100 9.28 1.12 -5.15
C TYR A 100 7.98 1.92 -4.93
N ASP A 101 6.85 1.29 -5.22
CA ASP A 101 5.54 1.91 -5.00
C ASP A 101 5.27 2.05 -3.48
N TYR A 102 5.29 3.29 -2.99
CA TYR A 102 5.03 3.63 -1.58
C TYR A 102 3.60 3.33 -1.12
N ASN A 103 2.65 3.21 -2.06
CA ASN A 103 1.28 2.78 -1.77
C ASN A 103 1.23 1.27 -1.52
N GLN A 104 2.07 0.47 -2.18
CA GLN A 104 2.07 -0.99 -2.03
C GLN A 104 3.13 -1.50 -1.04
N THR A 105 4.21 -0.74 -0.84
CA THR A 105 5.36 -1.13 -0.03
C THR A 105 5.80 0.01 0.86
N ARG A 106 6.02 -0.27 2.15
CA ARG A 106 6.54 0.72 3.09
C ARG A 106 7.70 0.21 3.91
N MET A 107 8.78 0.97 3.93
CA MET A 107 9.95 0.61 4.73
C MET A 107 9.67 0.76 6.23
N VAL A 108 10.10 -0.24 7.00
CA VAL A 108 10.00 -0.23 8.46
C VAL A 108 11.35 0.19 9.04
N VAL A 109 11.40 1.39 9.60
CA VAL A 109 12.64 1.96 10.16
C VAL A 109 13.01 1.30 11.49
N ARG A 110 12.02 1.06 12.36
CA ARG A 110 12.23 0.47 13.69
C ARG A 110 10.97 -0.27 14.16
N ILE A 111 11.17 -1.44 14.75
CA ILE A 111 10.13 -2.16 15.50
C ILE A 111 10.49 -2.02 16.97
N ARG A 112 9.53 -1.61 17.80
CA ARG A 112 9.68 -1.53 19.25
C ARG A 112 8.68 -2.50 19.88
N HIS A 113 9.12 -3.22 20.90
CA HIS A 113 8.25 -4.01 21.75
C HIS A 113 8.13 -3.30 23.09
N GLY A 114 6.92 -3.20 23.60
CA GLY A 114 6.63 -2.50 24.84
C GLY A 114 5.13 -2.38 25.06
N PHE A 115 4.78 -1.81 26.19
CA PHE A 115 3.41 -1.43 26.51
C PHE A 115 3.37 0.06 26.86
N HIS A 116 2.29 0.72 26.43
CA HIS A 116 2.01 2.10 26.77
C HIS A 116 1.05 2.11 27.96
N ILE A 117 1.42 2.79 29.04
CA ILE A 117 0.52 3.04 30.18
C ILE A 117 0.04 4.48 30.07
N GLY A 118 -1.24 4.67 29.76
CA GLY A 118 -1.79 6.00 29.52
C GLY A 118 -3.27 5.98 29.18
N THR A 119 -3.76 7.15 28.80
CA THR A 119 -5.15 7.41 28.42
C THR A 119 -5.53 6.82 27.05
N GLY A 120 -4.56 6.27 26.32
CA GLY A 120 -4.75 5.50 25.09
C GLY A 120 -3.49 4.68 24.77
N GLY A 121 -3.48 3.90 23.70
CA GLY A 121 -2.33 3.06 23.31
C GLY A 121 -1.36 3.69 22.30
N SER A 122 -1.52 4.98 21.98
CA SER A 122 -0.76 5.69 20.94
C SER A 122 0.35 6.44 21.64
N ARG A 123 1.46 6.63 20.95
CA ARG A 123 2.57 7.40 21.48
C ARG A 123 2.23 8.90 21.65
N THR A 124 1.19 9.35 20.96
CA THR A 124 0.64 10.71 21.10
C THR A 124 -0.32 10.83 22.26
N ASP A 125 -0.81 9.71 22.81
CA ASP A 125 -1.73 9.73 23.94
C ASP A 125 -0.96 10.07 25.23
N PRO A 126 -1.54 10.86 26.15
CA PRO A 126 -0.95 11.11 27.46
C PRO A 126 -0.67 9.80 28.22
N GLY A 127 0.60 9.55 28.51
CA GLY A 127 1.07 8.35 29.19
C GLY A 127 2.59 8.19 29.14
N PHE A 128 3.06 7.02 29.55
CA PHE A 128 4.46 6.63 29.48
C PHE A 128 4.65 5.29 28.77
N ASP A 129 5.62 5.24 27.85
CA ASP A 129 5.98 4.02 27.12
C ASP A 129 7.02 3.21 27.90
N VAL A 130 6.67 1.99 28.30
CA VAL A 130 7.65 1.03 28.82
C VAL A 130 8.09 0.12 27.67
N ALA A 131 9.24 0.45 27.09
CA ALA A 131 9.85 -0.36 26.05
C ALA A 131 10.72 -1.46 26.66
N TRP A 132 10.34 -2.72 26.44
CA TRP A 132 11.22 -3.85 26.76
C TRP A 132 12.21 -4.00 25.61
N ARG A 133 13.41 -3.44 25.77
CA ARG A 133 14.57 -4.01 25.10
C ARG A 133 14.80 -5.36 25.78
N CYS A 134 14.47 -6.46 25.11
CA CYS A 134 15.20 -7.69 25.36
C CYS A 134 16.67 -7.39 25.01
N LEU A 135 17.45 -7.03 26.04
CA LEU A 135 18.87 -7.29 26.09
C LEU A 135 19.03 -8.79 25.85
N VAL A 136 19.34 -9.17 24.62
CA VAL A 136 20.02 -10.43 24.36
C VAL A 136 21.49 -10.06 24.45
N MET A 137 22.16 -10.56 25.49
CA MET A 137 23.62 -10.56 25.60
C MET A 137 24.24 -11.27 24.41
#